data_AF-A0A672NIV7-F1
#
_entry.id   AF-A0A672NIV7-F1
#
_cell.length_a   1.000
_cell.length_b   1.000
_cell.length_c   1.000
_cell.angle_alpha   90.00
_cell.angle_beta   90.00
_cell.angle_gamma   90.00
#
_symmetry.space_group_name_H-M   'P 1'
#
loop_
_entity.id
_entity.type
_entity.pdbx_description
1 polymer ?
#
loop_
_entity_poly.entity_id
_entity_poly.type
_entity_poly.pdbx_seq_one_letter_code
_entity_poly.pdbx_strand_id
1 'polypeptide(L)'
;WTQKELACGDVEGRINALFNRVNAIQKKSGQFDLLLCVGEFFGTSEAEAEWEAYKSGAKKAPIHTYILGAASQETVKYFPNSDGCELAENITCLGRRGIFTGASGLQIAYVSGREAQQEPAPSHCFTSKDIIALAAPLLSNSKFRGVDILLTSQWPRGVWQYGNSPETDTKFCGVSSIADLADKLKPRYHFAGLEAVHYERLPYRNHVVLQENAQHVSRFIALASVNNPAKKKYLYAFNIVPMKNMDPAELVKQPQDVTENPYRKPVKDGKKEKPPPSMTGEEPVSQFFFDLGQKKPQHQQHHHGRKRQTDGDRPNYPKQPRRPPQPTGPCWFCLASPEVEKHLVISIGTHCYMALAKGGLTPDHVLLLPIGHYQSVVDLASEVVEEMEKYKSAVKKFCKSRAQRCIMFERNYRSQHLQLQVVPVSMEKCSTEDIKEAFMTQAEEQQMELMEIPAHTDLKQIAPPGTPYFYVELDTGEKLFYRIKKKFPLQFGREVLASEALLNIPMRADWRECKCTKEEEEDQAKQMRSDFEPFDFAHED
;
A
#
# COMPACT_ATOMS: atom_id res chain seq x y z
N TRP A 1 -15.35 21.69 -18.31
CA TRP A 1 -15.59 20.96 -19.58
C TRP A 1 -15.37 19.49 -19.32
N THR A 2 -16.43 18.69 -19.47
CA THR A 2 -16.43 17.25 -19.18
C THR A 2 -16.73 16.50 -20.46
N GLN A 3 -15.87 15.56 -20.83
CA GLN A 3 -16.04 14.69 -22.00
C GLN A 3 -16.74 13.39 -21.61
N LYS A 4 -17.39 12.76 -22.59
CA LYS A 4 -18.05 11.47 -22.50
C LYS A 4 -17.34 10.48 -23.41
N GLU A 5 -16.62 9.54 -22.82
CA GLU A 5 -15.77 8.61 -23.56
C GLU A 5 -16.31 7.16 -23.46
N LEU A 6 -16.09 6.39 -24.52
CA LEU A 6 -16.32 4.94 -24.54
C LEU A 6 -14.99 4.20 -24.59
N ALA A 7 -14.83 3.12 -23.83
CA ALA A 7 -13.72 2.19 -23.95
C ALA A 7 -14.23 0.78 -24.26
N CYS A 8 -13.57 0.07 -25.18
CA CYS A 8 -13.95 -1.27 -25.65
C CYS A 8 -12.80 -2.27 -25.52
N GLY A 9 -13.11 -3.49 -25.11
CA GLY A 9 -12.21 -4.65 -25.16
C GLY A 9 -12.07 -5.22 -26.58
N ASP A 10 -11.70 -6.49 -26.66
CA ASP A 10 -11.36 -7.18 -27.92
C ASP A 10 -12.56 -7.28 -28.89
N VAL A 11 -12.46 -6.56 -30.01
CA VAL A 11 -13.52 -6.53 -31.02
C VAL A 11 -13.49 -7.82 -31.84
N GLU A 12 -12.29 -8.36 -32.10
CA GLU A 12 -12.03 -9.58 -32.89
C GLU A 12 -12.80 -9.57 -34.23
N GLY A 13 -12.81 -8.40 -34.90
CA GLY A 13 -13.48 -8.21 -36.19
C GLY A 13 -14.99 -7.95 -36.16
N ARG A 14 -15.64 -7.98 -34.99
CA ARG A 14 -17.11 -7.77 -34.83
C ARG A 14 -17.49 -6.28 -34.76
N ILE A 15 -16.99 -5.51 -35.72
CA ILE A 15 -17.11 -4.04 -35.83
C ILE A 15 -18.57 -3.58 -35.94
N ASN A 16 -19.40 -4.26 -36.75
CA ASN A 16 -20.84 -4.02 -36.88
C ASN A 16 -21.55 -4.17 -35.54
N ALA A 17 -21.22 -5.20 -34.75
CA ALA A 17 -21.84 -5.43 -33.45
C ALA A 17 -21.47 -4.33 -32.45
N LEU A 18 -20.19 -3.94 -32.42
CA LEU A 18 -19.71 -2.81 -31.62
C LEU A 18 -20.41 -1.50 -32.02
N PHE A 19 -20.39 -1.12 -33.29
CA PHE A 19 -20.97 0.15 -33.74
C PHE A 19 -22.50 0.19 -33.65
N ASN A 20 -23.20 -0.93 -33.81
CA ASN A 20 -24.63 -1.00 -33.50
C ASN A 20 -24.90 -0.79 -32.00
N ARG A 21 -24.03 -1.34 -31.13
CA ARG A 21 -24.13 -1.11 -29.68
C ARG A 21 -23.82 0.33 -29.28
N VAL A 22 -22.80 0.95 -29.90
CA VAL A 22 -22.44 2.37 -29.71
C VAL A 22 -23.60 3.28 -30.13
N ASN A 23 -24.19 3.05 -31.32
CA ASN A 23 -25.37 3.78 -31.78
C ASN A 23 -26.56 3.67 -30.79
N ALA A 24 -26.82 2.48 -30.25
CA ALA A 24 -27.88 2.27 -29.27
C ALA A 24 -27.59 2.99 -27.93
N ILE A 25 -26.32 3.13 -27.54
CA ILE A 25 -25.91 3.86 -26.34
C ILE A 25 -25.98 5.38 -26.55
N GLN A 26 -25.52 5.91 -27.69
CA GLN A 26 -25.64 7.34 -28.00
C GLN A 26 -27.11 7.79 -28.01
N LYS A 27 -28.00 6.98 -28.61
CA LYS A 27 -29.46 7.23 -28.62
C LYS A 27 -30.10 7.23 -27.23
N LYS A 28 -29.48 6.61 -26.22
CA LYS A 28 -30.01 6.52 -24.84
C LYS A 28 -29.36 7.53 -23.88
N SER A 29 -28.07 7.80 -24.02
CA SER A 29 -27.26 8.54 -23.04
C SER A 29 -26.72 9.88 -23.57
N GLY A 30 -27.13 10.28 -24.77
CA GLY A 30 -26.57 11.40 -25.54
C GLY A 30 -25.28 11.00 -26.26
N GLN A 31 -24.77 11.91 -27.09
CA GLN A 31 -23.52 11.71 -27.82
C GLN A 31 -22.31 11.53 -26.88
N PHE A 32 -21.29 10.86 -27.41
CA PHE A 32 -19.99 10.61 -26.80
C PHE A 32 -18.93 11.20 -27.74
N ASP A 33 -17.78 11.61 -27.20
CA ASP A 33 -16.70 12.27 -27.92
C ASP A 33 -15.86 11.25 -28.71
N LEU A 34 -15.27 10.24 -28.03
CA LEU A 34 -14.43 9.20 -28.63
C LEU A 34 -14.84 7.77 -28.24
N LEU A 35 -14.35 6.80 -29.02
CA LEU A 35 -14.33 5.38 -28.70
C LEU A 35 -12.88 4.86 -28.69
N LEU A 36 -12.47 4.21 -27.61
CA LEU A 36 -11.10 3.72 -27.38
C LEU A 36 -11.08 2.19 -27.33
N CYS A 37 -10.65 1.53 -28.39
CA CYS A 37 -10.52 0.07 -28.46
C CYS A 37 -9.13 -0.38 -27.98
N VAL A 38 -9.06 -1.10 -26.86
CA VAL A 38 -7.80 -1.55 -26.24
C VAL A 38 -7.44 -3.01 -26.50
N GLY A 39 -8.42 -3.83 -26.88
CA GLY A 39 -8.17 -5.21 -27.31
C GLY A 39 -7.78 -5.32 -28.78
N GLU A 40 -7.68 -6.56 -29.28
CA GLU A 40 -7.50 -6.81 -30.71
C GLU A 40 -8.76 -6.37 -31.49
N PHE A 41 -8.57 -5.56 -32.54
CA PHE A 41 -9.67 -4.95 -33.28
C PHE A 41 -10.11 -5.81 -34.47
N PHE A 42 -9.15 -6.45 -35.15
CA PHE A 42 -9.40 -7.25 -36.34
C PHE A 42 -9.64 -8.73 -36.02
N GLY A 43 -10.14 -9.50 -36.99
CA GLY A 43 -10.52 -10.90 -36.80
C GLY A 43 -10.05 -11.82 -37.94
N THR A 44 -10.54 -13.06 -37.90
CA THR A 44 -10.33 -14.10 -38.92
C THR A 44 -11.05 -13.77 -40.24
N SER A 45 -10.92 -14.67 -41.22
CA SER A 45 -11.43 -14.56 -42.60
C SER A 45 -12.83 -13.93 -42.75
N GLU A 46 -13.75 -14.27 -41.84
CA GLU A 46 -15.14 -13.82 -41.84
C GLU A 46 -15.28 -12.30 -41.58
N ALA A 47 -14.35 -11.74 -40.81
CA ALA A 47 -14.31 -10.32 -40.48
C ALA A 47 -13.69 -9.45 -41.59
N GLU A 48 -12.98 -10.05 -42.56
CA GLU A 48 -12.31 -9.29 -43.61
C GLU A 48 -13.31 -8.63 -44.57
N ALA A 49 -14.40 -9.34 -44.89
CA ALA A 49 -15.54 -8.77 -45.63
C ALA A 49 -16.30 -7.68 -44.84
N GLU A 50 -16.29 -7.77 -43.50
CA GLU A 50 -16.87 -6.74 -42.63
C GLU A 50 -15.98 -5.48 -42.58
N TRP A 51 -14.66 -5.65 -42.54
CA TRP A 51 -13.68 -4.57 -42.57
C TRP A 51 -13.66 -3.82 -43.91
N GLU A 52 -13.65 -4.52 -45.05
CA GLU A 52 -13.65 -3.87 -46.36
C GLU A 52 -14.89 -2.99 -46.58
N ALA A 53 -16.02 -3.26 -45.93
CA ALA A 53 -17.18 -2.37 -45.96
C ALA A 53 -16.94 -1.02 -45.27
N TYR A 54 -16.07 -0.95 -44.25
CA TYR A 54 -15.65 0.32 -43.63
C TYR A 54 -14.53 1.00 -44.42
N LYS A 55 -13.52 0.22 -44.85
CA LYS A 55 -12.37 0.70 -45.64
C LYS A 55 -12.76 1.25 -47.02
N SER A 56 -13.86 0.77 -47.61
CA SER A 56 -14.47 1.34 -48.83
C SER A 56 -15.44 2.50 -48.60
N GLY A 57 -15.72 2.87 -47.34
CA GLY A 57 -16.70 3.91 -46.97
C GLY A 57 -18.17 3.51 -47.13
N ALA A 58 -18.47 2.27 -47.55
CA ALA A 58 -19.85 1.75 -47.64
C ALA A 58 -20.55 1.66 -46.27
N LYS A 59 -19.77 1.59 -45.19
CA LYS A 59 -20.16 1.81 -43.80
C LYS A 59 -19.22 2.82 -43.16
N LYS A 60 -19.71 3.55 -42.16
CA LYS A 60 -18.95 4.56 -41.40
C LYS A 60 -18.99 4.27 -39.91
N ALA A 61 -17.93 4.63 -39.18
CA ALA A 61 -17.96 4.57 -37.73
C ALA A 61 -18.91 5.65 -37.17
N PRO A 62 -19.73 5.36 -36.13
CA PRO A 62 -20.71 6.30 -35.57
C PRO A 62 -20.10 7.33 -34.60
N ILE A 63 -18.78 7.28 -34.42
CA ILE A 63 -17.98 8.07 -33.49
C ILE A 63 -16.51 7.96 -33.93
N HIS A 64 -15.69 8.95 -33.63
CA HIS A 64 -14.25 8.84 -33.89
C HIS A 64 -13.64 7.74 -33.01
N THR A 65 -13.08 6.72 -33.64
CA THR A 65 -12.68 5.46 -33.02
C THR A 65 -11.16 5.30 -33.06
N TYR A 66 -10.52 5.40 -31.91
CA TYR A 66 -9.10 5.09 -31.75
C TYR A 66 -8.90 3.61 -31.42
N ILE A 67 -8.00 2.96 -32.16
CA ILE A 67 -7.64 1.55 -31.94
C ILE A 67 -6.14 1.43 -31.63
N LEU A 68 -5.78 0.43 -30.83
CA LEU A 68 -4.39 -0.01 -30.68
C LEU A 68 -3.94 -0.81 -31.92
N GLY A 69 -2.62 -0.90 -32.10
CA GLY A 69 -1.99 -1.71 -33.15
C GLY A 69 -2.06 -3.22 -32.88
N ALA A 70 -1.75 -4.02 -33.91
CA ALA A 70 -1.82 -5.49 -33.90
C ALA A 70 -1.29 -6.15 -32.62
N ALA A 71 -2.04 -7.14 -32.13
CA ALA A 71 -1.65 -7.99 -31.00
C ALA A 71 -1.36 -9.46 -31.38
N SER A 72 -1.46 -9.79 -32.68
CA SER A 72 -1.03 -11.07 -33.27
C SER A 72 -0.32 -10.85 -34.60
N GLN A 73 0.36 -11.88 -35.12
CA GLN A 73 0.98 -11.83 -36.45
C GLN A 73 -0.05 -11.79 -37.59
N GLU A 74 -1.27 -12.29 -37.35
CA GLU A 74 -2.34 -12.41 -38.34
C GLU A 74 -2.99 -11.05 -38.65
N THR A 75 -3.05 -10.16 -37.65
CA THR A 75 -3.67 -8.84 -37.78
C THR A 75 -2.71 -7.75 -38.30
N VAL A 76 -1.39 -8.01 -38.32
CA VAL A 76 -0.36 -7.10 -38.87
C VAL A 76 -0.72 -6.57 -40.25
N LYS A 77 -1.31 -7.39 -41.13
CA LYS A 77 -1.67 -7.00 -42.50
C LYS A 77 -2.64 -5.81 -42.61
N TYR A 78 -3.39 -5.50 -41.54
CA TYR A 78 -4.34 -4.39 -41.51
C TYR A 78 -3.69 -3.05 -41.08
N PHE A 79 -2.42 -3.07 -40.65
CA PHE A 79 -1.71 -1.89 -40.13
C PHE A 79 -0.53 -1.51 -41.04
N PRO A 80 -0.70 -0.55 -41.97
CA PRO A 80 0.33 -0.19 -42.96
C PRO A 80 1.51 0.60 -42.37
N ASN A 81 1.37 1.16 -41.17
CA ASN A 81 2.42 1.93 -40.47
C ASN A 81 2.45 1.59 -38.97
N SER A 82 3.66 1.49 -38.40
CA SER A 82 3.87 1.33 -36.95
C SER A 82 3.52 2.57 -36.15
N ASP A 83 3.61 3.76 -36.75
CA ASP A 83 3.61 5.03 -36.03
C ASP A 83 2.21 5.67 -35.94
N GLY A 84 1.17 4.92 -36.34
CA GLY A 84 -0.22 5.35 -36.39
C GLY A 84 -0.64 5.81 -37.78
N CYS A 85 -1.95 5.74 -38.05
CA CYS A 85 -2.58 6.15 -39.31
C CYS A 85 -4.12 6.07 -39.20
N GLU A 86 -4.83 6.88 -39.98
CA GLU A 86 -6.26 6.62 -40.27
C GLU A 86 -6.35 5.41 -41.21
N LEU A 87 -7.18 4.43 -40.85
CA LEU A 87 -7.36 3.17 -41.58
C LEU A 87 -8.64 3.15 -42.42
N ALA A 88 -9.66 3.87 -41.96
CA ALA A 88 -10.93 4.15 -42.61
C ALA A 88 -11.54 5.41 -41.98
N GLU A 89 -12.55 6.01 -42.59
CA GLU A 89 -13.20 7.23 -42.09
C GLU A 89 -13.65 7.07 -40.63
N ASN A 90 -13.11 7.91 -39.74
CA ASN A 90 -13.33 7.86 -38.28
C ASN A 90 -12.81 6.60 -37.57
N ILE A 91 -11.86 5.86 -38.15
CA ILE A 91 -11.17 4.72 -37.53
C ILE A 91 -9.65 4.93 -37.64
N THR A 92 -9.02 5.28 -36.52
CA THR A 92 -7.60 5.67 -36.47
C THR A 92 -6.81 4.73 -35.57
N CYS A 93 -5.76 4.11 -36.13
CA CYS A 93 -4.76 3.39 -35.35
C CYS A 93 -3.81 4.39 -34.68
N LEU A 94 -3.64 4.27 -33.36
CA LEU A 94 -2.69 5.07 -32.59
C LEU A 94 -1.22 4.68 -32.83
N GLY A 95 -0.96 3.49 -33.38
CA GLY A 95 0.39 2.95 -33.60
C GLY A 95 0.94 2.18 -32.41
N ARG A 96 2.24 1.83 -32.44
CA ARG A 96 2.88 0.96 -31.43
C ARG A 96 2.86 1.58 -30.03
N ARG A 97 3.22 2.86 -29.90
CA ARG A 97 3.35 3.54 -28.59
C ARG A 97 3.48 5.06 -28.71
N GLY A 98 2.83 5.81 -27.83
CA GLY A 98 2.89 7.26 -27.87
C GLY A 98 1.96 7.96 -26.89
N ILE A 99 1.76 9.26 -27.14
CA ILE A 99 0.89 10.14 -26.36
C ILE A 99 -0.01 10.88 -27.35
N PHE A 100 -1.29 10.57 -27.34
CA PHE A 100 -2.31 11.37 -28.01
C PHE A 100 -2.76 12.49 -27.08
N THR A 101 -2.88 13.71 -27.60
CA THR A 101 -3.44 14.85 -26.86
C THR A 101 -4.57 15.45 -27.69
N GLY A 102 -5.81 15.29 -27.21
CA GLY A 102 -7.01 15.79 -27.91
C GLY A 102 -7.12 17.32 -27.86
N ALA A 103 -8.05 17.90 -28.62
CA ALA A 103 -8.26 19.36 -28.65
C ALA A 103 -8.69 19.94 -27.28
N SER A 104 -9.41 19.15 -26.47
CA SER A 104 -9.70 19.45 -25.05
C SER A 104 -8.44 19.49 -24.18
N GLY A 105 -7.34 18.90 -24.65
CA GLY A 105 -6.11 18.54 -23.95
C GLY A 105 -6.26 17.40 -22.96
N LEU A 106 -7.19 16.47 -23.21
CA LEU A 106 -7.16 15.11 -22.66
C LEU A 106 -5.87 14.41 -23.11
N GLN A 107 -5.10 13.84 -22.17
CA GLN A 107 -3.85 13.15 -22.50
C GLN A 107 -3.97 11.63 -22.37
N ILE A 108 -3.85 10.94 -23.51
CA ILE A 108 -3.95 9.49 -23.63
C ILE A 108 -2.57 8.92 -23.97
N ALA A 109 -1.92 8.26 -23.01
CA ALA A 109 -0.75 7.43 -23.29
C ALA A 109 -1.19 6.05 -23.78
N TYR A 110 -0.42 5.43 -24.67
CA TYR A 110 -0.76 4.10 -25.21
C TYR A 110 0.44 3.22 -25.51
N VAL A 111 0.27 1.90 -25.37
CA VAL A 111 1.20 0.85 -25.82
C VAL A 111 0.39 -0.32 -26.40
N SER A 112 0.64 -0.63 -27.66
CA SER A 112 -0.09 -1.62 -28.45
C SER A 112 0.63 -2.97 -28.50
N GLY A 113 -0.15 -4.04 -28.61
CA GLY A 113 0.36 -5.39 -28.85
C GLY A 113 0.90 -6.09 -27.60
N ARG A 114 1.87 -6.99 -27.79
CA ARG A 114 2.41 -7.86 -26.72
C ARG A 114 3.91 -7.62 -26.45
N GLU A 115 4.37 -7.93 -25.25
CA GLU A 115 5.79 -7.84 -24.89
C GLU A 115 6.62 -8.86 -25.68
N ALA A 116 7.67 -8.38 -26.37
CA ALA A 116 8.55 -9.24 -27.16
C ALA A 116 9.37 -10.20 -26.28
N GLN A 117 9.19 -11.51 -26.47
CA GLN A 117 9.97 -12.54 -25.76
C GLN A 117 11.35 -12.84 -26.39
N GLN A 118 11.58 -12.38 -27.61
CA GLN A 118 12.82 -12.60 -28.39
C GLN A 118 13.15 -11.34 -29.20
N GLU A 119 14.44 -11.14 -29.49
CA GLU A 119 14.94 -10.10 -30.40
C GLU A 119 15.48 -10.77 -31.68
N PRO A 120 15.22 -10.24 -32.88
CA PRO A 120 14.50 -9.00 -33.17
C PRO A 120 12.99 -9.12 -32.89
N ALA A 121 12.43 -8.12 -32.19
CA ALA A 121 11.01 -8.10 -31.85
C ALA A 121 10.09 -8.11 -33.09
N PRO A 122 9.02 -8.94 -33.11
CA PRO A 122 8.00 -8.91 -34.16
C PRO A 122 7.28 -7.56 -34.26
N SER A 123 6.71 -7.25 -35.43
CA SER A 123 6.04 -5.96 -35.69
C SER A 123 4.84 -5.69 -34.76
N HIS A 124 4.11 -6.74 -34.39
CA HIS A 124 2.98 -6.74 -33.44
C HIS A 124 3.40 -6.76 -31.95
N CYS A 125 4.69 -6.63 -31.67
CA CYS A 125 5.21 -6.57 -30.31
C CYS A 125 5.77 -5.19 -29.95
N PHE A 126 5.78 -4.89 -28.65
CA PHE A 126 6.52 -3.77 -28.06
C PHE A 126 7.74 -4.27 -27.28
N THR A 127 8.72 -3.39 -27.08
CA THR A 127 9.97 -3.69 -26.40
C THR A 127 10.20 -2.79 -25.19
N SER A 128 11.15 -3.14 -24.32
CA SER A 128 11.61 -2.24 -23.25
C SER A 128 12.10 -0.88 -23.76
N LYS A 129 12.61 -0.81 -25.00
CA LYS A 129 13.03 0.44 -25.66
C LYS A 129 11.82 1.35 -25.91
N ASP A 130 10.68 0.78 -26.31
CA ASP A 130 9.42 1.51 -26.51
C ASP A 130 8.87 2.07 -25.19
N ILE A 131 8.86 1.24 -24.13
CA ILE A 131 8.43 1.64 -22.78
C ILE A 131 9.28 2.82 -22.26
N ILE A 132 10.60 2.77 -22.48
CA ILE A 132 11.52 3.86 -22.11
C ILE A 132 11.27 5.11 -22.98
N ALA A 133 11.11 4.95 -24.30
CA ALA A 133 10.89 6.07 -25.21
C ALA A 133 9.53 6.79 -24.99
N LEU A 134 8.52 6.07 -24.49
CA LEU A 134 7.25 6.66 -24.04
C LEU A 134 7.40 7.38 -22.68
N ALA A 135 8.05 6.75 -21.70
CA ALA A 135 8.07 7.26 -20.33
C ALA A 135 9.09 8.38 -20.10
N ALA A 136 10.29 8.30 -20.68
CA ALA A 136 11.38 9.22 -20.37
C ALA A 136 11.09 10.71 -20.70
N PRO A 137 10.42 11.07 -21.83
CA PRO A 137 10.05 12.45 -22.12
C PRO A 137 8.99 13.04 -21.20
N LEU A 138 8.16 12.19 -20.56
CA LEU A 138 7.19 12.62 -19.55
C LEU A 138 7.86 12.79 -18.18
N LEU A 139 8.68 11.83 -17.77
CA LEU A 139 9.32 11.81 -16.45
C LEU A 139 10.44 12.85 -16.30
N SER A 140 11.02 13.35 -17.39
CA SER A 140 11.99 14.45 -17.36
C SER A 140 11.36 15.82 -17.13
N ASN A 141 10.03 15.95 -17.31
CA ASN A 141 9.29 17.18 -17.04
C ASN A 141 8.94 17.28 -15.56
N SER A 142 9.57 18.19 -14.83
CA SER A 142 9.33 18.41 -13.38
C SER A 142 7.92 18.85 -13.01
N LYS A 143 7.06 19.19 -13.99
CA LYS A 143 5.63 19.49 -13.80
C LYS A 143 4.71 18.30 -14.13
N PHE A 144 5.25 17.15 -14.56
CA PHE A 144 4.46 15.96 -14.86
C PHE A 144 3.85 15.38 -13.57
N ARG A 145 2.51 15.26 -13.56
CA ARG A 145 1.75 14.68 -12.43
C ARG A 145 1.23 13.27 -12.73
N GLY A 146 0.94 13.00 -13.99
CA GLY A 146 0.35 11.76 -14.50
C GLY A 146 -0.32 12.00 -15.85
N VAL A 147 -1.06 11.00 -16.35
CA VAL A 147 -1.89 11.11 -17.58
C VAL A 147 -3.37 10.87 -17.28
N ASP A 148 -4.26 11.37 -18.13
CA ASP A 148 -5.70 11.11 -17.98
C ASP A 148 -6.04 9.64 -18.23
N ILE A 149 -5.49 9.08 -19.31
CA ILE A 149 -5.79 7.71 -19.74
C ILE A 149 -4.49 6.99 -20.15
N LEU A 150 -4.36 5.73 -19.76
CA LEU A 150 -3.40 4.77 -20.31
C LEU A 150 -4.15 3.63 -21.00
N LEU A 151 -3.83 3.37 -22.27
CA LEU A 151 -4.39 2.27 -23.06
C LEU A 151 -3.31 1.22 -23.30
N THR A 152 -3.49 -0.03 -22.86
CA THR A 152 -2.52 -1.10 -23.13
C THR A 152 -3.20 -2.40 -23.52
N SER A 153 -2.76 -3.06 -24.60
CA SER A 153 -3.40 -4.31 -25.02
C SER A 153 -3.24 -5.41 -23.97
N GLN A 154 -2.03 -5.59 -23.43
CA GLN A 154 -1.79 -6.47 -22.27
C GLN A 154 -2.07 -5.77 -20.94
N TRP A 155 -2.40 -6.57 -19.92
CA TRP A 155 -2.56 -6.09 -18.55
C TRP A 155 -1.19 -5.79 -17.88
N PRO A 156 -1.12 -4.86 -16.92
CA PRO A 156 -0.02 -4.76 -15.98
C PRO A 156 0.01 -5.97 -15.01
N ARG A 157 1.20 -6.58 -14.86
CA ARG A 157 1.42 -7.71 -13.94
C ARG A 157 1.09 -7.33 -12.50
N GLY A 158 0.33 -8.18 -11.80
CA GLY A 158 0.07 -8.01 -10.38
C GLY A 158 -0.97 -6.95 -10.03
N VAL A 159 -1.72 -6.42 -11.00
CA VAL A 159 -2.73 -5.37 -10.82
C VAL A 159 -3.76 -5.65 -9.73
N TRP A 160 -4.07 -6.92 -9.48
CA TRP A 160 -5.00 -7.39 -8.45
C TRP A 160 -4.47 -7.25 -7.01
N GLN A 161 -3.18 -6.97 -6.81
CA GLN A 161 -2.61 -6.77 -5.46
C GLN A 161 -3.34 -5.63 -4.73
N TYR A 162 -3.62 -5.84 -3.44
CA TYR A 162 -4.38 -4.93 -2.56
C TYR A 162 -5.83 -4.64 -2.96
N GLY A 163 -6.34 -5.22 -4.06
CA GLY A 163 -7.70 -5.01 -4.55
C GLY A 163 -8.57 -6.27 -4.51
N ASN A 164 -9.71 -6.20 -5.19
CA ASN A 164 -10.59 -7.33 -5.47
C ASN A 164 -9.92 -8.34 -6.43
N SER A 165 -10.13 -9.65 -6.21
CA SER A 165 -9.57 -10.69 -7.08
C SER A 165 -10.24 -10.74 -8.46
N PRO A 166 -9.49 -10.94 -9.56
CA PRO A 166 -10.03 -11.21 -10.89
C PRO A 166 -10.41 -12.69 -11.06
N GLU A 167 -11.20 -12.98 -12.11
CA GLU A 167 -11.61 -14.35 -12.47
C GLU A 167 -10.54 -15.12 -13.30
N THR A 168 -9.42 -14.50 -13.67
CA THR A 168 -8.36 -15.09 -14.52
C THR A 168 -7.18 -15.65 -13.71
N ASP A 169 -6.37 -16.54 -14.30
CA ASP A 169 -5.19 -17.09 -13.61
C ASP A 169 -4.07 -16.03 -13.48
N THR A 170 -4.04 -15.45 -12.28
CA THR A 170 -3.04 -14.49 -11.79
C THR A 170 -1.57 -14.95 -11.94
N LYS A 171 -1.28 -16.25 -12.16
CA LYS A 171 0.09 -16.72 -12.43
C LYS A 171 0.61 -16.29 -13.79
N PHE A 172 -0.26 -16.23 -14.80
CA PHE A 172 0.11 -15.99 -16.19
C PHE A 172 -0.32 -14.60 -16.69
N CYS A 173 -1.41 -14.04 -16.14
CA CYS A 173 -1.94 -12.74 -16.53
C CYS A 173 -0.96 -11.56 -16.39
N GLY A 174 -0.91 -10.71 -17.42
CA GLY A 174 -0.21 -9.41 -17.42
C GLY A 174 1.32 -9.44 -17.41
N VAL A 175 1.94 -8.30 -17.74
CA VAL A 175 3.41 -8.16 -17.92
C VAL A 175 4.03 -7.04 -17.07
N SER A 176 5.29 -7.24 -16.66
CA SER A 176 5.96 -6.40 -15.65
C SER A 176 6.34 -5.02 -16.17
N SER A 177 6.65 -4.89 -17.46
CA SER A 177 6.95 -3.60 -18.10
C SER A 177 5.76 -2.65 -18.12
N ILE A 178 4.55 -3.18 -18.31
CA ILE A 178 3.31 -2.39 -18.28
C ILE A 178 2.92 -2.02 -16.84
N ALA A 179 3.25 -2.85 -15.83
CA ALA A 179 3.15 -2.47 -14.42
C ALA A 179 4.12 -1.33 -14.08
N ASP A 180 5.39 -1.45 -14.47
CA ASP A 180 6.41 -0.40 -14.31
C ASP A 180 6.10 0.88 -15.10
N LEU A 181 5.33 0.79 -16.19
CA LEU A 181 4.83 1.95 -16.94
C LEU A 181 3.67 2.63 -16.20
N ALA A 182 2.70 1.86 -15.70
CA ALA A 182 1.54 2.39 -15.00
C ALA A 182 1.91 3.06 -13.65
N ASP A 183 2.89 2.52 -12.92
CA ASP A 183 3.46 3.13 -11.70
C ASP A 183 4.08 4.51 -11.98
N LYS A 184 4.79 4.62 -13.11
CA LYS A 184 5.48 5.85 -13.53
C LYS A 184 4.54 6.90 -14.13
N LEU A 185 3.62 6.48 -14.99
CA LEU A 185 2.71 7.39 -15.69
C LEU A 185 1.47 7.79 -14.88
N LYS A 186 1.19 7.10 -13.76
CA LYS A 186 0.12 7.43 -12.81
C LYS A 186 -1.21 7.76 -13.52
N PRO A 187 -1.78 6.85 -14.32
CA PRO A 187 -2.93 7.16 -15.17
C PRO A 187 -4.24 7.20 -14.38
N ARG A 188 -5.09 8.23 -14.54
CA ARG A 188 -6.39 8.27 -13.85
C ARG A 188 -7.31 7.11 -14.25
N TYR A 189 -7.26 6.70 -15.51
CA TYR A 189 -7.90 5.50 -16.02
C TYR A 189 -6.89 4.66 -16.81
N HIS A 190 -6.83 3.36 -16.55
CA HIS A 190 -6.03 2.40 -17.29
C HIS A 190 -6.96 1.32 -17.85
N PHE A 191 -7.10 1.27 -19.18
CA PHE A 191 -7.91 0.28 -19.88
C PHE A 191 -7.04 -0.79 -20.55
N ALA A 192 -7.46 -2.06 -20.46
CA ALA A 192 -6.77 -3.18 -21.10
C ALA A 192 -7.71 -4.28 -21.66
N GLY A 193 -7.19 -5.10 -22.57
CA GLY A 193 -7.90 -6.19 -23.26
C GLY A 193 -7.15 -7.52 -23.19
N LEU A 194 -7.17 -8.30 -24.28
CA LEU A 194 -6.43 -9.54 -24.57
C LEU A 194 -6.60 -10.75 -23.63
N GLU A 195 -7.16 -10.57 -22.43
CA GLU A 195 -7.43 -11.63 -21.44
C GLU A 195 -8.89 -12.13 -21.51
N ALA A 196 -9.71 -11.60 -22.44
CA ALA A 196 -11.13 -11.93 -22.70
C ALA A 196 -12.10 -11.86 -21.48
N VAL A 197 -11.67 -11.30 -20.34
CA VAL A 197 -12.48 -11.14 -19.13
C VAL A 197 -12.73 -9.67 -18.79
N HIS A 198 -13.88 -9.39 -18.17
CA HIS A 198 -14.13 -8.10 -17.54
C HIS A 198 -13.55 -8.12 -16.13
N TYR A 199 -12.77 -7.10 -15.78
CA TYR A 199 -12.29 -6.91 -14.41
C TYR A 199 -12.17 -5.41 -14.13
N GLU A 200 -13.05 -4.93 -13.25
CA GLU A 200 -13.06 -3.57 -12.75
C GLU A 200 -12.44 -3.60 -11.36
N ARG A 201 -11.23 -3.05 -11.25
CA ARG A 201 -10.46 -3.00 -10.00
C ARG A 201 -10.98 -1.84 -9.14
N LEU A 202 -10.98 -2.03 -7.82
CA LEU A 202 -10.99 -0.90 -6.87
C LEU A 202 -9.93 0.15 -7.26
N PRO A 203 -10.13 1.45 -6.98
CA PRO A 203 -9.14 2.47 -7.28
C PRO A 203 -7.86 2.30 -6.45
N TYR A 204 -6.71 2.75 -6.95
CA TYR A 204 -5.46 2.82 -6.16
C TYR A 204 -4.88 4.23 -6.13
N ARG A 205 -4.21 4.56 -5.03
CA ARG A 205 -3.55 5.85 -4.79
C ARG A 205 -2.17 5.92 -5.47
N ASN A 206 -1.85 7.04 -6.12
CA ASN A 206 -0.54 7.25 -6.77
C ASN A 206 0.51 7.95 -5.87
N HIS A 207 0.22 8.12 -4.59
CA HIS A 207 1.10 8.71 -3.57
C HIS A 207 1.33 7.72 -2.41
N VAL A 208 2.39 7.85 -1.62
CA VAL A 208 2.55 7.17 -0.33
C VAL A 208 1.85 8.00 0.74
N VAL A 209 0.90 7.41 1.45
CA VAL A 209 0.17 8.09 2.54
C VAL A 209 1.15 8.49 3.65
N LEU A 210 1.03 9.73 4.14
CA LEU A 210 1.94 10.39 5.11
C LEU A 210 3.40 10.60 4.67
N GLN A 211 3.82 10.24 3.44
CA GLN A 211 5.20 10.49 2.97
C GLN A 211 5.29 11.30 1.68
N GLU A 212 4.27 11.22 0.82
CA GLU A 212 4.18 11.99 -0.42
C GLU A 212 2.90 12.83 -0.41
N ASN A 213 2.97 14.05 -0.97
CA ASN A 213 1.79 14.88 -1.19
C ASN A 213 0.70 14.10 -1.92
N ALA A 214 -0.55 14.29 -1.47
CA ALA A 214 -1.71 13.62 -2.03
C ALA A 214 -1.77 13.79 -3.57
N GLN A 215 -1.93 12.67 -4.26
CA GLN A 215 -2.06 12.59 -5.71
C GLN A 215 -3.34 11.85 -6.07
N HIS A 216 -3.84 12.11 -7.27
CA HIS A 216 -5.03 11.48 -7.83
C HIS A 216 -4.94 9.95 -7.80
N VAL A 217 -6.11 9.32 -7.84
CA VAL A 217 -6.25 7.87 -7.92
C VAL A 217 -6.30 7.38 -9.36
N SER A 218 -5.80 6.16 -9.56
CA SER A 218 -5.90 5.38 -10.79
C SER A 218 -7.05 4.39 -10.68
N ARG A 219 -7.78 4.16 -11.78
CA ARG A 219 -8.76 3.06 -11.93
C ARG A 219 -8.32 2.13 -13.04
N PHE A 220 -8.24 0.83 -12.76
CA PHE A 220 -7.94 -0.17 -13.77
C PHE A 220 -9.24 -0.89 -14.18
N ILE A 221 -9.52 -0.91 -15.48
CA ILE A 221 -10.67 -1.60 -16.06
C ILE A 221 -10.20 -2.43 -17.25
N ALA A 222 -10.22 -3.75 -17.10
CA ALA A 222 -10.10 -4.66 -18.21
C ALA A 222 -11.49 -5.02 -18.78
N LEU A 223 -11.55 -5.18 -20.10
CA LEU A 223 -12.78 -5.38 -20.85
C LEU A 223 -12.75 -6.71 -21.61
N ALA A 224 -13.84 -7.46 -21.53
CA ALA A 224 -14.00 -8.71 -22.26
C ALA A 224 -14.19 -8.48 -23.77
N SER A 225 -14.14 -9.56 -24.56
CA SER A 225 -14.39 -9.51 -25.99
C SER A 225 -15.84 -9.12 -26.34
N VAL A 226 -16.05 -8.41 -27.44
CA VAL A 226 -17.37 -8.01 -27.97
C VAL A 226 -18.26 -9.24 -28.17
N ASN A 227 -19.49 -9.21 -27.63
CA ASN A 227 -20.46 -10.30 -27.69
C ASN A 227 -19.94 -11.67 -27.18
N ASN A 228 -18.99 -11.69 -26.25
CA ASN A 228 -18.51 -12.93 -25.62
C ASN A 228 -19.67 -13.79 -25.06
N PRO A 229 -19.59 -15.14 -25.12
CA PRO A 229 -20.69 -16.04 -24.72
C PRO A 229 -21.15 -15.87 -23.26
N ALA A 230 -20.23 -15.51 -22.36
CA ALA A 230 -20.48 -15.28 -20.95
C ALA A 230 -21.18 -13.92 -20.66
N LYS A 231 -21.47 -13.10 -21.68
CA LYS A 231 -22.10 -11.78 -21.58
C LYS A 231 -21.37 -10.80 -20.66
N LYS A 232 -20.07 -10.99 -20.44
CA LYS A 232 -19.20 -10.11 -19.66
C LYS A 232 -19.12 -8.73 -20.31
N LYS A 233 -18.97 -7.68 -19.49
CA LYS A 233 -18.96 -6.28 -19.91
C LYS A 233 -17.73 -5.99 -20.79
N TYR A 234 -17.98 -5.79 -22.09
CA TYR A 234 -16.95 -5.51 -23.12
C TYR A 234 -16.82 -4.02 -23.47
N LEU A 235 -17.75 -3.18 -23.00
CA LEU A 235 -17.85 -1.76 -23.32
C LEU A 235 -18.10 -0.97 -22.03
N TYR A 236 -17.32 0.07 -21.81
CA TYR A 236 -17.35 0.97 -20.65
C TYR A 236 -17.71 2.38 -21.12
N ALA A 237 -18.63 3.04 -20.43
CA ALA A 237 -19.02 4.42 -20.71
C ALA A 237 -18.67 5.28 -19.48
N PHE A 238 -17.91 6.35 -19.67
CA PHE A 238 -17.42 7.18 -18.56
C PHE A 238 -17.33 8.65 -18.91
N ASN A 239 -17.34 9.48 -17.86
CA ASN A 239 -17.16 10.91 -17.97
C ASN A 239 -15.76 11.28 -17.46
N ILE A 240 -15.04 12.15 -18.16
CA ILE A 240 -13.71 12.61 -17.73
C ILE A 240 -13.55 14.12 -17.94
N VAL A 241 -12.95 14.79 -16.95
CA VAL A 241 -12.43 16.16 -17.07
C VAL A 241 -10.91 16.03 -17.18
N PRO A 242 -10.25 16.50 -18.26
CA PRO A 242 -8.80 16.42 -18.40
C PRO A 242 -8.05 17.00 -17.21
N MET A 243 -6.95 16.38 -16.77
CA MET A 243 -6.19 16.77 -15.57
C MET A 243 -5.78 18.25 -15.55
N LYS A 244 -5.45 18.83 -16.70
CA LYS A 244 -5.09 20.26 -16.84
C LYS A 244 -6.29 21.23 -16.67
N ASN A 245 -7.52 20.71 -16.72
CA ASN A 245 -8.78 21.45 -16.64
C ASN A 245 -9.56 21.15 -15.35
N MET A 246 -9.01 20.32 -14.45
CA MET A 246 -9.66 19.88 -13.22
C MET A 246 -9.08 20.64 -12.02
N ASP A 247 -9.91 20.93 -11.02
CA ASP A 247 -9.46 21.57 -9.79
C ASP A 247 -8.44 20.67 -9.04
N PRO A 248 -7.32 21.22 -8.51
CA PRO A 248 -6.32 20.43 -7.81
C PRO A 248 -6.84 19.68 -6.58
N ALA A 249 -7.79 20.25 -5.82
CA ALA A 249 -8.36 19.61 -4.62
C ALA A 249 -9.35 18.50 -5.00
N GLU A 250 -10.15 18.68 -6.05
CA GLU A 250 -10.95 17.57 -6.60
C GLU A 250 -10.07 16.46 -7.18
N LEU A 251 -8.98 16.81 -7.87
CA LEU A 251 -8.10 15.86 -8.54
C LEU A 251 -7.44 14.90 -7.53
N VAL A 252 -7.07 15.37 -6.35
CA VAL A 252 -6.47 14.54 -5.29
C VAL A 252 -7.49 13.83 -4.38
N LYS A 253 -8.80 14.02 -4.63
CA LYS A 253 -9.86 13.43 -3.79
C LYS A 253 -9.86 11.89 -3.86
N GLN A 254 -9.70 11.27 -2.69
CA GLN A 254 -9.65 9.81 -2.55
C GLN A 254 -11.07 9.21 -2.42
N PRO A 255 -11.41 8.16 -3.18
CA PRO A 255 -12.58 7.31 -2.90
C PRO A 255 -12.45 6.54 -1.58
N GLN A 256 -13.57 6.15 -0.98
CA GLN A 256 -13.60 5.37 0.27
C GLN A 256 -13.01 3.96 0.12
N ASP A 257 -13.05 3.41 -1.08
CA ASP A 257 -12.58 2.09 -1.48
C ASP A 257 -11.14 2.08 -2.04
N VAL A 258 -10.39 3.17 -1.86
CA VAL A 258 -9.04 3.29 -2.43
C VAL A 258 -8.02 2.38 -1.75
N THR A 259 -7.31 1.58 -2.55
CA THR A 259 -6.26 0.67 -2.10
C THR A 259 -4.87 1.32 -2.19
N GLU A 260 -3.85 0.63 -1.69
CA GLU A 260 -2.45 0.91 -2.07
C GLU A 260 -2.18 0.60 -3.55
N ASN A 261 -1.08 1.16 -4.07
CA ASN A 261 -0.61 0.96 -5.45
C ASN A 261 -0.12 -0.49 -5.67
N PRO A 262 -0.68 -1.25 -6.63
CA PRO A 262 -0.33 -2.65 -6.86
C PRO A 262 1.07 -2.90 -7.47
N TYR A 263 1.76 -1.85 -7.93
CA TYR A 263 3.05 -1.98 -8.64
C TYR A 263 4.25 -1.45 -7.84
N ARG A 264 3.99 -0.61 -6.82
CA ARG A 264 5.01 0.09 -6.04
C ARG A 264 5.97 -0.89 -5.36
N LYS A 265 7.17 -1.03 -5.92
CA LYS A 265 8.26 -1.83 -5.35
C LYS A 265 8.78 -1.14 -4.08
N PRO A 266 9.03 -1.87 -2.97
CA PRO A 266 9.60 -1.27 -1.77
C PRO A 266 11.02 -0.77 -2.08
N VAL A 267 11.23 0.54 -1.92
CA VAL A 267 12.53 1.19 -2.11
C VAL A 267 13.53 0.57 -1.13
N LYS A 268 14.72 0.21 -1.62
CA LYS A 268 15.87 -0.11 -0.77
C LYS A 268 16.61 1.18 -0.47
N ASP A 269 16.82 1.48 0.80
CA ASP A 269 17.55 2.68 1.21
C ASP A 269 18.97 2.74 0.63
N GLY A 270 19.42 3.96 0.33
CA GLY A 270 20.83 4.30 0.50
C GLY A 270 21.82 3.97 -0.62
N LYS A 271 21.42 3.95 -1.90
CA LYS A 271 22.37 4.28 -2.99
C LYS A 271 21.80 5.29 -3.98
N LYS A 272 22.30 6.53 -3.89
CA LYS A 272 22.18 7.53 -4.96
C LYS A 272 22.97 7.05 -6.16
N GLU A 273 22.32 6.79 -7.28
CA GLU A 273 23.01 6.59 -8.56
C GLU A 273 23.64 7.93 -8.98
N LYS A 274 24.98 8.02 -8.88
CA LYS A 274 25.74 9.08 -9.54
C LYS A 274 25.91 8.73 -11.03
N PRO A 275 25.95 9.71 -11.93
CA PRO A 275 26.37 9.49 -13.32
C PRO A 275 27.79 8.89 -13.41
N PRO A 276 28.18 8.32 -14.57
CA PRO A 276 29.51 7.75 -14.76
C PRO A 276 30.63 8.79 -14.53
N PRO A 277 31.75 8.40 -13.89
CA PRO A 277 32.85 9.33 -13.64
C PRO A 277 33.63 9.65 -14.91
N SER A 278 33.78 10.94 -15.21
CA SER A 278 34.83 11.44 -16.09
C SER A 278 36.19 11.35 -15.39
N MET A 279 37.23 10.92 -16.12
CA MET A 279 38.58 10.74 -15.56
C MET A 279 39.30 12.07 -15.30
N THR A 280 39.70 12.36 -14.06
CA THR A 280 40.93 13.09 -13.65
C THR A 280 41.01 13.23 -12.12
N GLY A 281 42.21 13.06 -11.55
CA GLY A 281 42.67 13.87 -10.39
C GLY A 281 42.30 13.45 -8.96
N GLU A 282 43.28 12.83 -8.28
CA GLU A 282 43.76 13.18 -6.92
C GLU A 282 42.84 13.14 -5.68
N GLU A 283 43.29 12.41 -4.64
CA GLU A 283 42.88 12.59 -3.23
C GLU A 283 43.70 13.73 -2.58
N PRO A 284 43.32 14.21 -1.37
CA PRO A 284 44.08 13.71 -0.22
C PRO A 284 43.30 13.47 1.09
N VAL A 285 43.57 12.29 1.67
CA VAL A 285 43.82 11.96 3.09
C VAL A 285 43.49 12.99 4.20
N SER A 286 42.79 12.52 5.24
CA SER A 286 42.99 12.98 6.63
C SER A 286 42.85 11.80 7.62
N GLN A 287 43.66 11.78 8.68
CA GLN A 287 43.84 10.63 9.60
C GLN A 287 43.14 10.85 10.96
N PHE A 288 42.93 9.78 11.76
CA PHE A 288 43.57 9.54 13.07
C PHE A 288 42.87 8.43 13.90
N PHE A 289 43.65 7.41 14.30
CA PHE A 289 43.70 6.64 15.58
C PHE A 289 42.40 6.30 16.36
N PHE A 290 42.29 5.13 17.03
CA PHE A 290 43.31 4.42 17.81
C PHE A 290 43.20 2.87 17.69
N ASP A 291 44.27 2.13 17.97
CA ASP A 291 44.33 0.65 18.02
C ASP A 291 44.97 0.16 19.34
N LEU A 292 44.51 -0.98 19.86
CA LEU A 292 45.06 -1.72 21.01
C LEU A 292 44.80 -3.24 20.88
N GLY A 293 45.81 -4.00 20.45
CA GLY A 293 45.80 -5.48 20.47
C GLY A 293 45.96 -6.08 21.88
N GLN A 294 46.06 -7.40 22.09
CA GLN A 294 46.32 -8.55 21.19
C GLN A 294 45.41 -9.75 21.61
N LYS A 295 45.65 -11.08 21.53
CA LYS A 295 46.79 -11.99 21.17
C LYS A 295 46.25 -13.43 20.91
N LYS A 296 47.13 -14.39 20.56
CA LYS A 296 46.88 -15.87 20.48
C LYS A 296 48.14 -16.66 20.87
N PRO A 297 48.04 -17.94 21.29
CA PRO A 297 48.43 -19.14 20.48
C PRO A 297 47.31 -20.24 20.47
N GLN A 298 47.13 -21.18 19.51
CA GLN A 298 47.95 -22.33 18.99
C GLN A 298 48.13 -23.52 19.96
N HIS A 299 48.15 -24.82 19.57
CA HIS A 299 47.96 -25.56 18.28
C HIS A 299 46.72 -26.53 18.39
N GLN A 300 46.43 -27.71 17.76
CA GLN A 300 46.99 -28.69 16.77
C GLN A 300 45.79 -29.58 16.26
N GLN A 301 45.75 -30.44 15.22
CA GLN A 301 46.42 -30.61 13.89
C GLN A 301 46.83 -32.08 13.51
N HIS A 302 45.91 -32.99 13.16
CA HIS A 302 46.14 -34.25 12.39
C HIS A 302 44.80 -34.86 11.88
N HIS A 303 44.65 -35.64 10.80
CA HIS A 303 45.28 -35.67 9.46
C HIS A 303 44.37 -36.52 8.49
N HIS A 304 44.29 -36.15 7.21
CA HIS A 304 43.62 -36.73 5.99
C HIS A 304 42.86 -38.10 6.00
N GLY A 305 41.88 -38.37 5.11
CA GLY A 305 41.22 -37.56 4.07
C GLY A 305 40.78 -38.35 2.81
N ARG A 306 39.95 -37.77 1.93
CA ARG A 306 40.09 -37.81 0.45
C ARG A 306 39.19 -36.77 -0.25
N LYS A 307 39.64 -36.24 -1.40
CA LYS A 307 39.00 -35.13 -2.14
C LYS A 307 37.99 -35.61 -3.20
N ARG A 308 37.03 -34.74 -3.54
CA ARG A 308 36.90 -34.19 -4.91
C ARG A 308 36.69 -32.67 -4.82
N GLN A 309 37.18 -31.93 -5.80
CA GLN A 309 37.16 -30.46 -5.84
C GLN A 309 36.09 -29.96 -6.82
N THR A 310 35.52 -28.79 -6.52
CA THR A 310 35.35 -27.71 -7.49
C THR A 310 35.28 -26.40 -6.72
N ASP A 311 36.07 -25.42 -7.14
CA ASP A 311 36.26 -24.15 -6.43
C ASP A 311 35.19 -23.12 -6.83
N GLY A 312 34.94 -22.12 -5.98
CA GLY A 312 33.95 -21.07 -6.22
C GLY A 312 33.47 -20.39 -4.94
N ASP A 313 34.05 -19.23 -4.63
CA ASP A 313 33.79 -18.50 -3.39
C ASP A 313 32.31 -18.20 -3.14
N ARG A 314 31.89 -18.37 -1.88
CA ARG A 314 30.62 -17.86 -1.35
C ARG A 314 30.92 -16.72 -0.37
N PRO A 315 30.81 -15.44 -0.79
CA PRO A 315 30.84 -14.32 0.14
C PRO A 315 29.78 -14.49 1.24
N ASN A 316 30.21 -14.35 2.48
CA ASN A 316 29.36 -14.55 3.66
C ASN A 316 28.31 -13.43 3.74
N TYR A 317 27.04 -13.73 3.43
CA TYR A 317 25.96 -12.74 3.46
C TYR A 317 25.77 -12.17 4.87
N PRO A 318 25.87 -10.84 5.08
CA PRO A 318 25.44 -10.25 6.33
C PRO A 318 23.93 -10.47 6.50
N LYS A 319 23.52 -10.97 7.68
CA LYS A 319 22.12 -11.23 7.99
C LYS A 319 21.33 -9.92 7.94
N GLN A 320 20.37 -9.83 7.02
CA GLN A 320 19.52 -8.65 6.89
C GLN A 320 18.70 -8.41 8.16
N PRO A 321 18.41 -7.15 8.53
CA PRO A 321 17.36 -6.84 9.49
C PRO A 321 16.04 -7.49 9.07
N ARG A 322 15.29 -8.03 10.04
CA ARG A 322 13.98 -8.61 9.75
C ARG A 322 13.01 -7.49 9.41
N ARG A 323 12.32 -7.61 8.26
CA ARG A 323 11.12 -6.81 7.99
C ARG A 323 10.07 -7.10 9.07
N PRO A 324 9.29 -6.09 9.52
CA PRO A 324 8.12 -6.38 10.34
C PRO A 324 7.15 -7.29 9.57
N PRO A 325 6.56 -8.32 10.20
CA PRO A 325 5.61 -9.22 9.57
C PRO A 325 4.35 -8.48 9.11
N GLN A 326 3.94 -8.72 7.86
CA GLN A 326 2.64 -8.28 7.35
C GLN A 326 1.51 -9.07 8.04
N PRO A 327 0.41 -8.43 8.47
CA PRO A 327 -0.76 -9.14 8.98
C PRO A 327 -1.38 -10.07 7.94
N THR A 328 -1.72 -11.29 8.35
CA THR A 328 -2.54 -12.22 7.57
C THR A 328 -4.02 -12.07 7.96
N GLY A 329 -4.59 -10.89 7.77
CA GLY A 329 -5.99 -10.62 8.08
C GLY A 329 -6.33 -9.14 8.30
N PRO A 330 -7.61 -8.80 8.51
CA PRO A 330 -8.06 -7.48 8.92
C PRO A 330 -7.55 -7.15 10.33
N CYS A 331 -6.99 -5.96 10.51
CA CYS A 331 -6.53 -5.50 11.82
C CYS A 331 -7.67 -4.79 12.57
N TRP A 332 -7.96 -5.21 13.80
CA TRP A 332 -9.01 -4.61 14.64
C TRP A 332 -8.62 -3.23 15.22
N PHE A 333 -7.36 -2.82 15.06
CA PHE A 333 -6.78 -1.58 15.59
C PHE A 333 -6.42 -0.54 14.50
N CYS A 334 -6.72 -0.82 13.23
CA CYS A 334 -6.64 0.20 12.18
C CYS A 334 -7.97 0.95 12.09
N LEU A 335 -7.98 2.28 12.25
CA LEU A 335 -9.18 3.10 12.00
C LEU A 335 -9.74 2.97 10.57
N ALA A 336 -8.89 2.56 9.61
CA ALA A 336 -9.26 2.26 8.23
C ALA A 336 -9.85 0.85 8.02
N SER A 337 -9.91 0.00 9.05
CA SER A 337 -10.50 -1.34 8.99
C SER A 337 -12.03 -1.27 9.07
N PRO A 338 -12.78 -2.14 8.34
CA PRO A 338 -14.21 -2.27 8.55
C PRO A 338 -14.56 -2.97 9.88
N GLU A 339 -13.61 -3.64 10.52
CA GLU A 339 -13.79 -4.37 11.79
C GLU A 339 -13.40 -3.55 13.04
N VAL A 340 -13.10 -2.25 12.89
CA VAL A 340 -12.75 -1.39 14.03
C VAL A 340 -13.99 -0.91 14.78
N GLU A 341 -13.98 -1.07 16.11
CA GLU A 341 -15.07 -0.73 17.03
C GLU A 341 -15.15 0.78 17.27
N LYS A 342 -15.61 1.53 16.25
CA LYS A 342 -15.54 3.01 16.19
C LYS A 342 -16.19 3.75 17.37
N HIS A 343 -17.15 3.13 18.05
CA HIS A 343 -17.79 3.73 19.23
C HIS A 343 -16.85 3.89 20.44
N LEU A 344 -15.83 3.03 20.54
CA LEU A 344 -14.82 3.07 21.61
C LEU A 344 -13.81 4.21 21.45
N VAL A 345 -13.77 4.90 20.31
CA VAL A 345 -12.82 5.99 20.09
C VAL A 345 -13.18 7.18 21.00
N ILE A 346 -12.16 7.73 21.66
CA ILE A 346 -12.25 8.87 22.58
C ILE A 346 -11.71 10.13 21.90
N SER A 347 -10.50 10.05 21.33
CA SER A 347 -9.77 11.17 20.73
C SER A 347 -9.03 10.72 19.47
N ILE A 348 -8.83 11.63 18.51
CA ILE A 348 -8.12 11.38 17.25
C ILE A 348 -7.23 12.59 16.93
N GLY A 349 -5.91 12.38 16.88
CA GLY A 349 -4.93 13.37 16.44
C GLY A 349 -4.47 13.14 15.00
N THR A 350 -3.34 13.74 14.63
CA THR A 350 -2.79 13.70 13.27
C THR A 350 -2.20 12.32 12.91
N HIS A 351 -1.59 11.63 13.87
CA HIS A 351 -0.91 10.34 13.68
C HIS A 351 -1.28 9.27 14.70
N CYS A 352 -1.84 9.67 15.85
CA CYS A 352 -2.21 8.82 16.97
C CYS A 352 -3.68 9.04 17.35
N TYR A 353 -4.29 8.03 17.98
CA TYR A 353 -5.65 8.13 18.50
C TYR A 353 -5.78 7.37 19.81
N MET A 354 -6.77 7.76 20.62
CA MET A 354 -7.08 7.13 21.90
C MET A 354 -8.44 6.45 21.83
N ALA A 355 -8.52 5.21 22.32
CA ALA A 355 -9.77 4.44 22.41
C ALA A 355 -9.88 3.71 23.74
N LEU A 356 -11.11 3.48 24.20
CA LEU A 356 -11.42 2.70 25.39
C LEU A 356 -11.04 1.22 25.20
N ALA A 357 -10.44 0.59 26.20
CA ALA A 357 -10.06 -0.82 26.11
C ALA A 357 -11.29 -1.72 26.24
N LYS A 358 -11.63 -2.46 25.18
CA LYS A 358 -12.70 -3.46 25.20
C LYS A 358 -12.43 -4.50 26.29
N GLY A 359 -13.33 -4.59 27.27
CA GLY A 359 -13.09 -5.39 28.48
C GLY A 359 -11.92 -4.86 29.33
N GLY A 360 -11.91 -3.56 29.61
CA GLY A 360 -10.90 -2.89 30.45
C GLY A 360 -10.76 -3.48 31.86
N LEU A 361 -9.71 -3.07 32.58
CA LEU A 361 -9.50 -3.46 33.98
C LEU A 361 -10.20 -2.49 34.93
N THR A 362 -9.95 -1.19 34.72
CA THR A 362 -10.67 -0.06 35.31
C THR A 362 -11.51 0.64 34.24
N PRO A 363 -12.52 1.47 34.60
CA PRO A 363 -13.31 2.22 33.62
C PRO A 363 -12.46 3.14 32.73
N ASP A 364 -11.38 3.67 33.31
CA ASP A 364 -10.46 4.61 32.68
C ASP A 364 -9.31 3.91 31.91
N HIS A 365 -9.40 2.58 31.69
CA HIS A 365 -8.39 1.83 30.92
C HIS A 365 -8.54 2.17 29.42
N VAL A 366 -7.61 2.98 28.91
CA VAL A 366 -7.54 3.37 27.49
C VAL A 366 -6.35 2.73 26.78
N LEU A 367 -6.43 2.75 25.45
CA LEU A 367 -5.40 2.32 24.52
C LEU A 367 -4.93 3.54 23.75
N LEU A 368 -3.61 3.75 23.68
CA LEU A 368 -2.99 4.69 22.76
C LEU A 368 -2.44 3.93 21.57
N LEU A 369 -2.86 4.30 20.37
CA LEU A 369 -2.52 3.59 19.13
C LEU A 369 -2.13 4.58 18.03
N PRO A 370 -1.15 4.25 17.16
CA PRO A 370 -0.95 4.97 15.93
C PRO A 370 -2.11 4.70 14.96
N ILE A 371 -2.48 5.70 14.16
CA ILE A 371 -3.47 5.58 13.07
C ILE A 371 -2.89 4.70 11.94
N GLY A 372 -1.59 4.81 11.70
CA GLY A 372 -0.84 3.92 10.80
C GLY A 372 -0.56 2.54 11.42
N HIS A 373 -0.41 1.52 10.58
CA HIS A 373 -0.18 0.14 11.02
C HIS A 373 1.31 -0.13 11.32
N TYR A 374 1.72 0.17 12.55
CA TYR A 374 3.03 -0.17 13.12
C TYR A 374 2.89 -1.30 14.13
N GLN A 375 3.90 -2.17 14.27
CA GLN A 375 3.83 -3.28 15.25
C GLN A 375 4.19 -2.82 16.68
N SER A 376 5.15 -1.89 16.83
CA SER A 376 5.71 -1.51 18.13
C SER A 376 6.26 -0.08 18.18
N VAL A 377 6.50 0.46 19.39
CA VAL A 377 7.02 1.85 19.55
C VAL A 377 8.37 2.04 18.85
N VAL A 378 9.23 1.01 18.82
CA VAL A 378 10.53 1.10 18.14
C VAL A 378 10.45 1.18 16.61
N ASP A 379 9.29 0.87 16.02
CA ASP A 379 9.03 0.97 14.58
C ASP A 379 8.49 2.36 14.16
N LEU A 380 8.18 3.26 15.12
CA LEU A 380 7.58 4.56 14.84
C LEU A 380 8.57 5.61 14.28
N ALA A 381 8.09 6.46 13.38
CA ALA A 381 8.77 7.70 12.96
C ALA A 381 8.68 8.78 14.07
N SER A 382 9.61 9.74 14.07
CA SER A 382 9.74 10.75 15.15
C SER A 382 8.44 11.53 15.41
N GLU A 383 7.79 12.02 14.36
CA GLU A 383 6.51 12.75 14.43
C GLU A 383 5.42 11.96 15.18
N VAL A 384 5.36 10.65 14.96
CA VAL A 384 4.39 9.75 15.62
C VAL A 384 4.77 9.46 17.08
N VAL A 385 6.07 9.44 17.40
CA VAL A 385 6.57 9.35 18.79
C VAL A 385 6.26 10.63 19.55
N GLU A 386 6.51 11.80 18.96
CA GLU A 386 6.22 13.11 19.55
C GLU A 386 4.73 13.25 19.89
N GLU A 387 3.84 12.84 18.98
CA GLU A 387 2.39 12.84 19.25
C GLU A 387 1.96 11.77 20.27
N MET A 388 2.59 10.59 20.27
CA MET A 388 2.38 9.57 21.30
C MET A 388 2.76 10.10 22.69
N GLU A 389 3.86 10.85 22.82
CA GLU A 389 4.29 11.47 24.08
C GLU A 389 3.40 12.67 24.47
N LYS A 390 2.80 13.41 23.52
CA LYS A 390 1.70 14.36 23.82
C LYS A 390 0.52 13.63 24.47
N TYR A 391 0.06 12.52 23.88
CA TYR A 391 -1.03 11.70 24.42
C TYR A 391 -0.69 11.11 25.80
N LYS A 392 0.51 10.54 25.99
CA LYS A 392 0.96 10.09 27.31
C LYS A 392 0.90 11.22 28.33
N SER A 393 1.34 12.43 27.96
CA SER A 393 1.35 13.61 28.84
C SER A 393 -0.06 14.08 29.19
N ALA A 394 -1.01 14.04 28.25
CA ALA A 394 -2.42 14.33 28.49
C ALA A 394 -3.04 13.32 29.46
N VAL A 395 -2.89 12.01 29.20
CA VAL A 395 -3.46 10.96 30.06
C VAL A 395 -2.81 10.93 31.44
N LYS A 396 -1.51 11.25 31.57
CA LYS A 396 -0.86 11.44 32.89
C LYS A 396 -1.46 12.61 33.69
N LYS A 397 -1.84 13.72 33.05
CA LYS A 397 -2.57 14.82 33.71
C LYS A 397 -3.97 14.37 34.14
N PHE A 398 -4.69 13.66 33.26
CA PHE A 398 -6.03 13.13 33.53
C PHE A 398 -6.05 12.19 34.75
N CYS A 399 -5.22 11.14 34.76
CA CYS A 399 -5.13 10.22 35.90
C CYS A 399 -4.77 10.93 37.20
N LYS A 400 -3.85 11.92 37.14
CA LYS A 400 -3.47 12.72 38.31
C LYS A 400 -4.62 13.57 38.86
N SER A 401 -5.54 14.06 38.01
CA SER A 401 -6.73 14.80 38.49
C SER A 401 -7.72 13.88 39.24
N ARG A 402 -7.70 12.58 38.94
CA ARG A 402 -8.50 11.53 39.60
C ARG A 402 -7.80 10.80 40.74
N ALA A 403 -6.64 11.28 41.21
CA ALA A 403 -5.79 10.60 42.21
C ALA A 403 -5.42 9.14 41.81
N GLN A 404 -5.19 8.91 40.52
CA GLN A 404 -4.78 7.62 39.96
C GLN A 404 -3.33 7.69 39.45
N ARG A 405 -2.54 6.64 39.72
CA ARG A 405 -1.26 6.36 39.07
C ARG A 405 -1.51 5.91 37.64
N CYS A 406 -0.73 6.42 36.70
CA CYS A 406 -0.87 6.14 35.28
C CYS A 406 0.18 5.13 34.84
N ILE A 407 -0.20 3.84 34.80
CA ILE A 407 0.71 2.75 34.40
C ILE A 407 0.51 2.45 32.91
N MET A 408 1.59 2.45 32.13
CA MET A 408 1.54 2.24 30.68
C MET A 408 2.36 1.02 30.29
N PHE A 409 1.86 0.13 29.42
CA PHE A 409 2.65 -1.02 28.96
C PHE A 409 2.44 -1.38 27.49
N GLU A 410 3.50 -1.91 26.88
CA GLU A 410 3.50 -2.41 25.50
C GLU A 410 3.96 -3.86 25.46
N ARG A 411 3.22 -4.70 24.72
CA ARG A 411 3.58 -6.10 24.44
C ARG A 411 3.90 -6.27 22.95
N ASN A 412 5.15 -6.02 22.57
CA ASN A 412 5.70 -6.38 21.27
C ASN A 412 5.95 -7.89 21.17
N TYR A 413 4.89 -8.70 21.28
CA TYR A 413 4.92 -10.14 21.08
C TYR A 413 3.60 -10.64 20.51
N ARG A 414 3.65 -11.18 19.28
CA ARG A 414 2.50 -11.63 18.48
C ARG A 414 1.40 -10.54 18.29
N SER A 415 1.73 -9.27 18.52
CA SER A 415 0.87 -8.16 18.10
C SER A 415 1.01 -7.93 16.60
N GLN A 416 -0.05 -7.43 15.98
CA GLN A 416 -0.02 -6.94 14.59
C GLN A 416 0.12 -5.42 14.60
N HIS A 417 -0.68 -4.76 15.45
CA HIS A 417 -0.66 -3.31 15.69
C HIS A 417 -0.04 -2.97 17.05
N LEU A 418 0.52 -1.77 17.17
CA LEU A 418 0.97 -1.17 18.41
C LEU A 418 -0.23 -0.81 19.29
N GLN A 419 -0.33 -1.46 20.44
CA GLN A 419 -1.30 -1.18 21.49
C GLN A 419 -0.56 -0.87 22.79
N LEU A 420 -0.28 0.42 23.02
CA LEU A 420 0.19 0.93 24.31
C LEU A 420 -1.02 1.00 25.23
N GLN A 421 -1.15 0.07 26.17
CA GLN A 421 -2.26 0.05 27.12
C GLN A 421 -1.94 0.99 28.27
N VAL A 422 -2.93 1.79 28.69
CA VAL A 422 -2.83 2.67 29.85
C VAL A 422 -3.87 2.22 30.87
N VAL A 423 -3.42 1.88 32.07
CA VAL A 423 -4.26 1.39 33.16
C VAL A 423 -4.10 2.30 34.37
N PRO A 424 -5.13 3.10 34.70
CA PRO A 424 -5.12 3.87 35.93
C PRO A 424 -5.33 2.98 37.16
N VAL A 425 -4.50 3.16 38.18
CA VAL A 425 -4.54 2.45 39.48
C VAL A 425 -4.70 3.48 40.59
N SER A 426 -5.58 3.27 41.58
CA SER A 426 -5.77 4.27 42.66
C SER A 426 -4.49 4.46 43.49
N MET A 427 -4.11 5.72 43.74
CA MET A 427 -2.98 6.06 44.61
C MET A 427 -3.19 5.61 46.07
N GLU A 428 -4.44 5.37 46.49
CA GLU A 428 -4.79 4.87 47.83
C GLU A 428 -4.60 3.36 47.98
N LYS A 429 -4.63 2.60 46.87
CA LYS A 429 -4.51 1.14 46.89
C LYS A 429 -3.06 0.66 46.88
N CYS A 430 -2.21 1.32 46.10
CA CYS A 430 -0.84 0.89 45.84
C CYS A 430 0.09 2.11 45.76
N SER A 431 1.31 1.97 46.27
CA SER A 431 2.46 2.80 45.89
C SER A 431 3.01 2.40 44.51
N THR A 432 3.94 3.19 43.99
CA THR A 432 4.67 2.84 42.76
C THR A 432 5.57 1.62 42.99
N GLU A 433 6.13 1.46 44.20
CA GLU A 433 6.97 0.32 44.56
C GLU A 433 6.18 -0.99 44.62
N ASP A 434 4.95 -0.99 45.15
CA ASP A 434 4.10 -2.21 45.18
C ASP A 434 3.78 -2.69 43.75
N ILE A 435 3.56 -1.75 42.82
CA ILE A 435 3.35 -2.05 41.39
C ILE A 435 4.65 -2.58 40.76
N LYS A 436 5.80 -1.98 41.09
CA LYS A 436 7.14 -2.39 40.63
C LYS A 436 7.48 -3.80 41.11
N GLU A 437 7.30 -4.08 42.40
CA GLU A 437 7.50 -5.39 43.02
C GLU A 437 6.58 -6.45 42.39
N ALA A 438 5.27 -6.18 42.25
CA ALA A 438 4.34 -7.10 41.61
C ALA A 438 4.74 -7.45 40.16
N PHE A 439 5.28 -6.49 39.39
CA PHE A 439 5.84 -6.76 38.06
C PHE A 439 7.12 -7.61 38.12
N MET A 440 8.01 -7.39 39.09
CA MET A 440 9.24 -8.15 39.27
C MET A 440 8.97 -9.59 39.75
N THR A 441 8.21 -9.77 40.84
CA THR A 441 7.90 -11.09 41.42
C THR A 441 7.18 -12.00 40.42
N GLN A 442 6.13 -11.51 39.76
CA GLN A 442 5.39 -12.32 38.78
C GLN A 442 6.21 -12.56 37.49
N ALA A 443 7.21 -11.73 37.19
CA ALA A 443 8.18 -12.02 36.14
C ALA A 443 9.14 -13.15 36.55
N GLU A 444 9.70 -13.12 37.77
CA GLU A 444 10.58 -14.15 38.30
C GLU A 444 9.90 -15.53 38.37
N GLU A 445 8.65 -15.60 38.83
CA GLU A 445 7.81 -16.81 38.80
C GLU A 445 7.71 -17.43 37.39
N GLN A 446 7.59 -16.58 36.36
CA GLN A 446 7.52 -16.98 34.95
C GLN A 446 8.90 -17.14 34.29
N GLN A 447 10.00 -17.09 35.06
CA GLN A 447 11.39 -17.11 34.59
C GLN A 447 11.71 -16.01 33.58
N MET A 448 11.18 -14.81 33.82
CA MET A 448 11.39 -13.60 33.03
C MET A 448 12.24 -12.59 33.79
N GLU A 449 13.42 -12.33 33.26
CA GLU A 449 14.42 -11.38 33.77
C GLU A 449 14.03 -9.94 33.39
N LEU A 450 13.07 -9.35 34.11
CA LEU A 450 12.74 -7.93 33.98
C LEU A 450 13.94 -7.07 34.43
N MET A 451 14.24 -6.01 33.67
CA MET A 451 15.35 -5.11 33.95
C MET A 451 14.85 -3.67 34.08
N GLU A 452 15.30 -2.95 35.10
CA GLU A 452 15.09 -1.50 35.21
C GLU A 452 15.92 -0.75 34.16
N ILE A 453 15.31 0.24 33.50
CA ILE A 453 15.99 1.13 32.56
C ILE A 453 15.69 2.61 32.91
N PRO A 454 16.66 3.53 32.73
CA PRO A 454 16.42 4.94 33.01
C PRO A 454 15.24 5.54 32.24
N ALA A 455 14.50 6.44 32.88
CA ALA A 455 13.29 7.08 32.31
C ALA A 455 13.51 7.68 30.91
N HIS A 456 14.68 8.26 30.67
CA HIS A 456 15.05 8.92 29.41
C HIS A 456 15.68 8.00 28.35
N THR A 457 15.82 6.69 28.60
CA THR A 457 16.38 5.77 27.60
C THR A 457 15.38 5.51 26.49
N ASP A 458 15.83 5.72 25.24
CA ASP A 458 15.08 5.37 24.03
C ASP A 458 15.06 3.84 23.86
N LEU A 459 13.84 3.28 23.76
CA LEU A 459 13.63 1.84 23.56
C LEU A 459 14.32 1.32 22.30
N LYS A 460 14.53 2.15 21.26
CA LYS A 460 15.25 1.77 20.03
C LYS A 460 16.73 1.43 20.29
N GLN A 461 17.33 1.96 21.36
CA GLN A 461 18.71 1.67 21.76
C GLN A 461 18.84 0.30 22.44
N ILE A 462 17.80 -0.16 23.14
CA ILE A 462 17.76 -1.44 23.87
C ILE A 462 17.20 -2.56 22.98
N ALA A 463 16.18 -2.25 22.19
CA ALA A 463 15.41 -3.16 21.38
C ALA A 463 15.44 -2.76 19.90
N PRO A 464 16.37 -3.29 19.09
CA PRO A 464 16.39 -3.00 17.67
C PRO A 464 15.13 -3.59 16.98
N PRO A 465 14.55 -2.91 15.97
CA PRO A 465 13.31 -3.29 15.30
C PRO A 465 13.20 -4.79 14.95
N GLY A 466 11.99 -5.34 15.14
CA GLY A 466 11.73 -6.77 15.01
C GLY A 466 12.27 -7.65 16.16
N THR A 467 12.81 -7.06 17.24
CA THR A 467 13.07 -7.75 18.51
C THR A 467 11.78 -7.79 19.35
N PRO A 468 11.25 -8.98 19.72
CA PRO A 468 10.10 -9.05 20.61
C PRO A 468 10.46 -8.61 22.04
N TYR A 469 9.61 -7.80 22.65
CA TYR A 469 9.79 -7.27 24.00
C TYR A 469 8.47 -7.05 24.74
N PHE A 470 8.58 -6.90 26.05
CA PHE A 470 7.57 -6.28 26.90
C PHE A 470 8.21 -5.10 27.64
N TYR A 471 7.52 -3.97 27.76
CA TYR A 471 7.90 -2.93 28.71
C TYR A 471 6.69 -2.38 29.44
N VAL A 472 6.93 -1.89 30.65
CA VAL A 472 6.01 -1.06 31.44
C VAL A 472 6.73 0.24 31.83
N GLU A 473 5.99 1.34 31.82
CA GLU A 473 6.38 2.67 32.28
C GLU A 473 5.46 3.06 33.44
N LEU A 474 6.07 3.37 34.59
CA LEU A 474 5.40 3.68 35.85
C LEU A 474 5.03 5.18 35.93
N ASP A 475 4.26 5.57 36.94
CA ASP A 475 3.84 6.96 37.14
C ASP A 475 5.00 7.92 37.50
N THR A 476 6.09 7.38 38.05
CA THR A 476 7.40 8.06 38.23
C THR A 476 8.16 8.29 36.92
N GLY A 477 7.78 7.61 35.83
CA GLY A 477 8.54 7.57 34.58
C GLY A 477 9.65 6.52 34.55
N GLU A 478 9.87 5.78 35.64
CA GLU A 478 10.69 4.57 35.63
C GLU A 478 10.13 3.54 34.64
N LYS A 479 11.00 2.73 34.06
CA LYS A 479 10.65 1.74 33.04
C LYS A 479 11.23 0.39 33.39
N LEU A 480 10.41 -0.65 33.31
CA LEU A 480 10.84 -2.04 33.41
C LEU A 480 10.75 -2.67 32.03
N PHE A 481 11.81 -3.36 31.60
CA PHE A 481 11.94 -3.88 30.24
C PHE A 481 12.36 -5.35 30.24
N TYR A 482 11.69 -6.16 29.40
CA TYR A 482 12.02 -7.56 29.18
C TYR A 482 12.17 -7.88 27.69
N ARG A 483 13.36 -8.37 27.31
CA ARG A 483 13.59 -8.94 25.98
C ARG A 483 13.07 -10.37 25.94
N ILE A 484 12.06 -10.63 25.12
CA ILE A 484 11.35 -11.91 25.15
C ILE A 484 12.19 -13.01 24.47
N LYS A 485 12.73 -13.91 25.31
CA LYS A 485 13.61 -15.03 24.91
C LYS A 485 12.84 -16.34 24.62
N LYS A 486 11.66 -16.54 25.20
CA LYS A 486 10.85 -17.78 25.18
C LYS A 486 9.39 -17.50 24.73
N LYS A 487 8.46 -18.42 25.02
CA LYS A 487 7.00 -18.16 24.99
C LYS A 487 6.67 -17.14 26.10
N PHE A 488 5.86 -16.13 25.78
CA PHE A 488 5.45 -15.06 26.71
C PHE A 488 3.92 -15.11 26.95
N PRO A 489 3.42 -14.82 28.17
CA PRO A 489 1.98 -14.78 28.45
C PRO A 489 1.33 -13.60 27.72
N LEU A 490 0.28 -13.82 26.92
CA LEU A 490 -0.28 -12.73 26.11
C LEU A 490 -0.96 -11.65 26.96
N GLN A 491 -1.49 -11.98 28.13
CA GLN A 491 -2.12 -11.02 29.03
C GLN A 491 -1.19 -10.56 30.17
N PHE A 492 0.12 -10.87 30.19
CA PHE A 492 1.02 -10.60 31.33
C PHE A 492 0.84 -9.22 32.01
N GLY A 493 0.86 -8.12 31.25
CA GLY A 493 0.65 -6.77 31.81
C GLY A 493 -0.73 -6.57 32.44
N ARG A 494 -1.75 -7.30 32.01
CA ARG A 494 -3.07 -7.37 32.66
C ARG A 494 -3.12 -8.37 33.81
N GLU A 495 -2.41 -9.50 33.73
CA GLU A 495 -2.31 -10.53 34.77
C GLU A 495 -1.68 -9.94 36.05
N VAL A 496 -0.60 -9.17 35.91
CA VAL A 496 0.02 -8.41 37.02
C VAL A 496 -0.96 -7.40 37.61
N LEU A 497 -1.53 -6.53 36.78
CA LEU A 497 -2.41 -5.44 37.25
C LEU A 497 -3.75 -5.94 37.81
N ALA A 498 -4.28 -7.07 37.34
CA ALA A 498 -5.50 -7.68 37.85
C ALA A 498 -5.29 -8.46 39.16
N SER A 499 -4.04 -8.71 39.57
CA SER A 499 -3.70 -9.48 40.76
C SER A 499 -4.30 -8.92 42.05
N GLU A 500 -4.39 -9.79 43.07
CA GLU A 500 -4.88 -9.46 44.41
C GLU A 500 -4.08 -8.32 45.08
N ALA A 501 -2.78 -8.21 44.78
CA ALA A 501 -1.92 -7.15 45.29
C ALA A 501 -2.23 -5.75 44.75
N LEU A 502 -2.82 -5.63 43.54
CA LEU A 502 -2.97 -4.35 42.85
C LEU A 502 -4.43 -3.89 42.71
N LEU A 503 -5.19 -4.49 41.78
CA LEU A 503 -6.60 -4.12 41.57
C LEU A 503 -7.59 -5.06 42.26
N ASN A 504 -7.14 -6.26 42.66
CA ASN A 504 -7.93 -7.39 43.18
C ASN A 504 -9.16 -7.72 42.32
N ILE A 505 -8.89 -8.05 41.05
CA ILE A 505 -9.89 -8.42 40.03
C ILE A 505 -9.34 -9.56 39.14
N PRO A 506 -8.87 -10.70 39.67
CA PRO A 506 -8.20 -11.74 38.88
C PRO A 506 -9.07 -12.28 37.73
N MET A 507 -10.40 -12.32 37.92
CA MET A 507 -11.39 -12.68 36.89
C MET A 507 -11.46 -11.70 35.70
N ARG A 508 -10.73 -10.57 35.75
CA ARG A 508 -10.63 -9.59 34.66
C ARG A 508 -9.31 -9.66 33.88
N ALA A 509 -8.44 -10.63 34.18
CA ALA A 509 -7.18 -10.80 33.46
C ALA A 509 -7.39 -11.02 31.95
N ASP A 510 -8.26 -11.97 31.55
CA ASP A 510 -8.69 -12.09 30.16
C ASP A 510 -9.86 -11.14 29.85
N TRP A 511 -9.63 -10.21 28.93
CA TRP A 511 -10.65 -9.27 28.44
C TRP A 511 -11.83 -9.98 27.78
N ARG A 512 -11.66 -11.22 27.31
CA ARG A 512 -12.71 -12.02 26.65
C ARG A 512 -13.88 -12.38 27.56
N GLU A 513 -13.62 -12.45 28.87
CA GLU A 513 -14.61 -12.72 29.91
C GLU A 513 -15.21 -11.41 30.46
N CYS A 514 -14.59 -10.26 30.14
CA CYS A 514 -15.01 -8.91 30.52
C CYS A 514 -15.92 -8.21 29.48
N LYS A 515 -16.67 -8.95 28.67
CA LYS A 515 -17.48 -8.37 27.59
C LYS A 515 -18.75 -7.73 28.14
N CYS A 516 -18.84 -6.41 28.01
CA CYS A 516 -20.09 -5.66 28.18
C CYS A 516 -20.92 -5.71 26.88
N THR A 517 -22.16 -5.21 26.95
CA THR A 517 -22.96 -4.91 25.76
C THR A 517 -22.41 -3.70 25.01
N LYS A 518 -22.80 -3.53 23.74
CA LYS A 518 -22.39 -2.37 22.93
C LYS A 518 -22.94 -1.05 23.47
N GLU A 519 -24.09 -1.08 24.13
CA GLU A 519 -24.74 0.10 24.72
C GLU A 519 -23.93 0.58 25.94
N GLU A 520 -23.53 -0.33 26.83
CA GLU A 520 -22.62 -0.03 27.95
C GLU A 520 -21.24 0.47 27.46
N GLU A 521 -20.69 -0.13 26.39
CA GLU A 521 -19.45 0.34 25.76
C GLU A 521 -19.59 1.75 25.17
N GLU A 522 -20.72 2.06 24.54
CA GLU A 522 -21.03 3.38 24.00
C GLU A 522 -21.18 4.45 25.10
N ASP A 523 -21.82 4.12 26.22
CA ASP A 523 -22.00 5.07 27.33
C ASP A 523 -20.71 5.28 28.12
N GLN A 524 -19.91 4.23 28.35
CA GLN A 524 -18.56 4.38 28.91
C GLN A 524 -17.67 5.26 28.01
N ALA A 525 -17.74 5.11 26.69
CA ALA A 525 -16.99 5.94 25.75
C ALA A 525 -17.51 7.39 25.67
N LYS A 526 -18.81 7.64 25.86
CA LYS A 526 -19.37 9.00 25.99
C LYS A 526 -18.87 9.69 27.27
N GLN A 527 -18.93 8.99 28.39
CA GLN A 527 -18.47 9.50 29.70
C GLN A 527 -16.97 9.81 29.67
N MET A 528 -16.15 8.87 29.20
CA MET A 528 -14.70 9.07 29.07
C MET A 528 -14.32 10.20 28.09
N ARG A 529 -15.11 10.46 27.04
CA ARG A 529 -14.95 11.66 26.19
C ARG A 529 -15.18 12.95 26.98
N SER A 530 -16.32 13.07 27.66
CA SER A 530 -16.65 14.27 28.46
C SER A 530 -15.67 14.51 29.62
N ASP A 531 -15.11 13.44 30.18
CA ASP A 531 -14.14 13.52 31.28
C ASP A 531 -12.72 13.88 30.80
N PHE A 532 -12.35 13.48 29.58
CA PHE A 532 -11.02 13.71 28.99
C PHE A 532 -10.93 15.03 28.21
N GLU A 533 -12.03 15.59 27.72
CA GLU A 533 -12.11 16.85 26.96
C GLU A 533 -11.23 17.99 27.53
N PRO A 534 -11.17 18.27 28.85
CA PRO A 534 -10.30 19.32 29.41
C PRO A 534 -8.79 19.04 29.37
N PHE A 535 -8.38 17.87 28.88
CA PHE A 535 -7.00 17.41 28.78
C PHE A 535 -6.59 17.10 27.33
N ASP A 536 -7.53 17.14 26.38
CA ASP A 536 -7.31 16.70 25.02
C ASP A 536 -6.74 17.81 24.12
N PHE A 537 -5.47 17.68 23.75
CA PHE A 537 -4.81 18.61 22.85
C PHE A 537 -5.31 18.50 21.40
N ALA A 538 -5.94 17.38 21.01
CA ALA A 538 -6.45 17.18 19.65
C ALA A 538 -7.77 17.94 19.37
N HIS A 539 -8.29 18.66 20.37
CA HIS A 539 -9.44 19.56 20.24
C HIS A 539 -9.06 21.04 20.03
N GLU A 540 -7.77 21.41 20.09
CA GLU A 540 -7.29 22.81 19.95
C GLU A 540 -6.62 23.13 18.59
N ASP A 541 -6.37 22.13 17.73
CA ASP A 541 -5.70 22.24 16.40
C ASP A 541 -6.70 22.14 15.22
#